data_AF-A0A0C9WBI9-F1
#
_entry.id   AF-A0A0C9WBI9-F1
#
_cell.length_a   1.000
_cell.length_b   1.000
_cell.length_c   1.000
_cell.angle_alpha   90.00
_cell.angle_beta   90.00
_cell.angle_gamma   90.00
#
_symmetry.space_group_name_H-M   'P 1'
#
loop_
_entity.id
_entity.type
_entity.pdbx_description
1 polymer ?
#
loop_
_entity_poly.entity_id
_entity_poly.type
_entity_poly.pdbx_seq_one_letter_code
_entity_poly.pdbx_strand_id
1 'polypeptide(L)'
;MSDLPPSYDSIKELGVFDQLPVDTKAQVAIANEVSKSDTMDKLMDEVKALGDSVLKVDEAFERVRVNLGTVDKNDYKDKQGNPVPKFQPTWVAYQKQWTTLLWDSRDMATATEV
;
A
#
# COMPACT_ATOMS: atom_id res chain seq x y z
N MET A 1 -7.03 -23.99 11.17
CA MET A 1 -8.14 -23.47 11.99
C MET A 1 -7.56 -22.38 12.85
N SER A 2 -7.66 -21.13 12.38
CA SER A 2 -7.37 -19.95 13.20
C SER A 2 -8.62 -19.77 14.06
N ASP A 3 -8.55 -20.16 15.34
CA ASP A 3 -9.61 -19.87 16.30
C ASP A 3 -9.65 -18.35 16.46
N LEU A 4 -10.68 -17.73 15.85
CA LEU A 4 -10.96 -16.32 16.08
C LEU A 4 -11.05 -16.11 17.60
N PRO A 5 -10.35 -15.11 18.16
CA PRO A 5 -10.45 -14.83 19.57
C PRO A 5 -11.92 -14.59 19.94
N PRO A 6 -12.38 -15.08 21.11
CA PRO A 6 -13.76 -14.88 21.55
C PRO A 6 -14.13 -13.39 21.51
N SER A 7 -15.36 -13.08 21.12
CA SER A 7 -15.79 -11.68 20.97
C SER A 7 -15.57 -10.90 22.27
N TYR A 8 -15.22 -9.62 22.15
CA TYR A 8 -14.97 -8.74 23.30
C TYR A 8 -16.14 -8.76 24.30
N ASP A 9 -17.38 -8.76 23.80
CA ASP A 9 -18.58 -8.81 24.64
C ASP A 9 -18.62 -10.10 25.49
N SER A 10 -18.24 -11.23 24.91
CA SER A 10 -18.14 -12.52 25.63
C SER A 10 -17.08 -12.47 26.74
N ILE A 11 -15.90 -11.90 26.45
CA ILE A 11 -14.78 -11.81 27.40
C ILE A 11 -15.10 -10.84 28.56
N LYS A 12 -15.81 -9.76 28.25
CA LYS A 12 -16.21 -8.74 29.23
C LYS A 12 -17.36 -9.24 30.12
N GLU A 13 -18.35 -9.93 29.55
CA GLU A 13 -19.44 -10.57 30.31
C GLU A 13 -18.94 -11.66 31.25
N LEU A 14 -17.92 -12.41 30.86
CA LEU A 14 -17.27 -13.41 31.71
C LEU A 14 -16.36 -12.80 32.80
N GLY A 15 -16.15 -11.47 32.81
CA GLY A 15 -15.36 -10.77 33.82
C GLY A 15 -13.85 -11.07 33.79
N VAL A 16 -13.37 -11.74 32.74
CA VAL A 16 -11.98 -12.23 32.65
C VAL A 16 -11.05 -11.24 31.93
N PHE A 17 -11.61 -10.18 31.34
CA PHE A 17 -10.86 -9.20 30.55
C PHE A 17 -9.66 -8.64 31.30
N ASP A 18 -9.81 -8.26 32.57
CA ASP A 18 -8.74 -7.68 33.38
C ASP A 18 -7.60 -8.65 33.71
N GLN A 19 -7.84 -9.96 33.60
CA GLN A 19 -6.86 -11.01 33.86
C GLN A 19 -6.04 -11.40 32.62
N LEU A 20 -6.42 -10.88 31.44
CA LEU A 20 -5.68 -11.15 30.20
C LEU A 20 -4.32 -10.44 30.14
N PRO A 21 -3.32 -11.04 29.48
CA PRO A 21 -2.08 -10.35 29.12
C PRO A 21 -2.35 -9.06 28.32
N VAL A 22 -1.47 -8.08 28.46
CA VAL A 22 -1.61 -6.75 27.82
C VAL A 22 -1.75 -6.86 26.30
N ASP A 23 -0.95 -7.73 25.67
CA ASP A 23 -0.99 -7.91 24.22
C ASP A 23 -2.31 -8.52 23.74
N THR A 24 -2.88 -9.44 24.52
CA THR A 24 -4.20 -10.03 24.24
C THR A 24 -5.31 -9.00 24.40
N LYS A 25 -5.24 -8.15 25.43
CA LYS A 25 -6.20 -7.03 25.62
C LYS A 25 -6.17 -6.07 24.43
N ALA A 26 -4.97 -5.73 23.94
CA ALA A 26 -4.80 -4.86 22.79
C ALA A 26 -5.42 -5.47 21.52
N GLN A 27 -5.17 -6.75 21.24
CA GLN A 27 -5.74 -7.44 20.07
C GLN A 27 -7.27 -7.50 20.11
N VAL A 28 -7.85 -7.80 21.28
CA VAL A 28 -9.32 -7.83 21.44
C VAL A 28 -9.92 -6.43 21.31
N ALA A 29 -9.27 -5.39 21.86
CA ALA A 29 -9.72 -4.00 21.70
C ALA A 29 -9.68 -3.55 20.24
N ILE A 30 -8.62 -3.90 19.50
CA ILE A 30 -8.51 -3.63 18.06
C ILE A 30 -9.62 -4.36 17.28
N ALA A 31 -9.82 -5.64 17.55
CA ALA A 31 -10.87 -6.43 16.87
C ALA A 31 -12.27 -5.84 17.11
N ASN A 32 -12.54 -5.32 18.31
CA ASN A 32 -13.82 -4.68 18.63
C ASN A 32 -13.98 -3.28 18.02
N GLU A 33 -12.89 -2.53 17.89
CA GLU A 33 -12.96 -1.23 17.22
C GLU A 33 -13.20 -1.41 15.72
N VAL A 34 -12.55 -2.39 15.10
CA VAL A 34 -12.67 -2.72 13.68
C VAL A 34 -14.03 -3.35 13.35
N SER A 35 -14.72 -3.99 14.29
CA SER A 35 -16.06 -4.56 14.05
C SER A 35 -17.19 -3.51 14.02
N LYS A 36 -16.94 -2.26 14.41
CA LYS A 36 -17.91 -1.18 14.34
C LYS A 36 -18.10 -0.75 12.89
N SER A 37 -19.35 -0.64 12.42
CA SER A 37 -19.63 -0.29 11.01
C SER A 37 -19.00 1.04 10.61
N ASP A 38 -19.08 2.07 11.45
CA ASP A 38 -18.47 3.37 11.17
C ASP A 38 -16.95 3.30 11.01
N THR A 39 -16.29 2.39 11.73
CA THR A 39 -14.85 2.14 11.60
C THR A 39 -14.56 1.38 10.31
N MET A 40 -15.36 0.35 9.98
CA MET A 40 -15.24 -0.40 8.72
C MET A 40 -15.45 0.50 7.50
N ASP A 41 -16.45 1.38 7.52
CA ASP A 41 -16.75 2.29 6.42
C ASP A 41 -15.61 3.28 6.20
N LYS A 42 -15.09 3.90 7.27
CA LYS A 42 -13.92 4.78 7.19
C LYS A 42 -12.68 4.06 6.68
N LEU A 43 -12.41 2.86 7.20
CA LEU A 43 -11.29 2.04 6.73
C LEU A 43 -11.43 1.71 5.25
N MET A 44 -12.64 1.36 4.79
CA MET A 44 -12.90 1.08 3.39
C MET A 44 -12.73 2.31 2.50
N ASP A 45 -13.13 3.49 2.97
CA ASP A 45 -12.92 4.74 2.26
C ASP A 45 -11.43 5.12 2.17
N GLU A 46 -10.66 4.88 3.24
CA GLU A 46 -9.20 5.04 3.20
C GLU A 46 -8.54 4.05 2.22
N VAL A 47 -9.00 2.79 2.18
CA VAL A 47 -8.52 1.79 1.20
C VAL A 47 -8.83 2.22 -0.23
N LYS A 48 -10.04 2.74 -0.51
CA LYS A 48 -10.37 3.29 -1.83
C LYS A 48 -9.49 4.49 -2.18
N ALA A 49 -9.32 5.42 -1.24
CA ALA A 49 -8.48 6.61 -1.45
C ALA A 49 -7.01 6.23 -1.74
N LEU A 50 -6.51 5.20 -1.06
CA LEU A 50 -5.19 4.62 -1.36
C LEU A 50 -5.15 4.05 -2.78
N GLY A 51 -6.15 3.27 -3.18
CA GLY A 51 -6.27 2.72 -4.53
C GLY A 51 -6.27 3.81 -5.61
N ASP A 52 -7.07 4.85 -5.42
CA ASP A 52 -7.12 6.00 -6.33
C ASP A 52 -5.78 6.75 -6.42
N SER A 53 -5.08 6.87 -5.28
CA SER A 53 -3.75 7.49 -5.25
C SER A 53 -2.73 6.67 -6.03
N VAL A 54 -2.76 5.34 -5.89
CA VAL A 54 -1.87 4.43 -6.61
C VAL A 54 -2.06 4.56 -8.13
N LEU A 55 -3.32 4.61 -8.59
CA LEU A 55 -3.65 4.80 -10.01
C LEU A 55 -3.08 6.12 -10.56
N LYS A 56 -3.25 7.22 -9.82
CA LYS A 56 -2.72 8.54 -10.23
C LYS A 56 -1.19 8.54 -10.35
N VAL A 57 -0.50 7.84 -9.47
CA VAL A 57 0.97 7.72 -9.53
C VAL A 57 1.38 6.90 -10.75
N ASP A 58 0.68 5.80 -11.06
CA ASP A 58 0.97 4.98 -12.24
C ASP A 58 0.75 5.76 -13.56
N GLU A 59 -0.36 6.49 -13.66
CA GLU A 59 -0.63 7.41 -14.79
C GLU A 59 0.45 8.49 -14.93
N ALA A 60 0.98 9.00 -13.81
CA ALA A 60 2.07 9.96 -13.82
C ALA A 60 3.38 9.34 -14.31
N PHE A 61 3.69 8.11 -13.88
CA PHE A 61 4.83 7.35 -14.40
C PHE A 61 4.75 7.21 -15.92
N GLU A 62 3.61 6.81 -16.46
CA GLU A 62 3.43 6.65 -17.90
C GLU A 62 3.57 7.98 -18.66
N ARG A 63 2.96 9.05 -18.15
CA ARG A 63 3.05 10.38 -18.76
C ARG A 63 4.50 10.87 -18.84
N VAL A 64 5.26 10.73 -17.75
CA VAL A 64 6.68 11.11 -17.72
C VAL A 64 7.48 10.23 -18.68
N ARG A 65 7.23 8.92 -18.71
CA ARG A 65 7.90 7.97 -19.63
C ARG A 65 7.73 8.36 -21.10
N VAL A 66 6.53 8.75 -21.51
CA VAL A 66 6.22 9.19 -22.88
C VAL A 66 6.96 10.49 -23.22
N ASN A 67 6.92 11.47 -22.30
CA ASN A 67 7.59 12.76 -22.50
C ASN A 67 9.12 12.60 -22.57
N LEU A 68 9.70 11.79 -21.69
CA LEU A 68 11.13 11.48 -21.73
C LEU A 68 11.52 10.75 -23.01
N GLY A 69 10.69 9.84 -23.52
CA GLY A 69 10.91 9.20 -24.81
C GLY A 69 10.91 10.19 -25.99
N THR A 70 10.20 11.31 -25.87
CA THR A 70 10.23 12.39 -26.86
C THR A 70 11.52 13.21 -26.75
N VAL A 71 11.95 13.54 -25.53
CA VAL A 71 13.25 14.20 -25.27
C VAL A 71 14.41 13.36 -25.77
N ASP A 72 14.36 12.05 -25.54
CA ASP A 72 15.41 11.11 -25.95
C ASP A 72 15.57 11.02 -27.47
N LYS A 73 14.50 11.23 -28.25
CA LYS A 73 14.57 11.26 -29.73
C LYS A 73 15.32 12.48 -30.28
N ASN A 74 15.54 13.51 -29.48
CA ASN A 74 16.25 14.72 -29.92
C ASN A 74 17.78 14.57 -29.93
N ASP A 75 18.30 13.41 -29.49
CA ASP A 75 19.74 13.06 -29.55
C ASP A 75 20.67 14.18 -29.06
N TYR A 76 20.30 14.82 -27.94
CA TYR A 76 21.07 15.90 -27.35
C TYR A 76 22.52 15.50 -27.09
N LYS A 77 23.41 16.46 -27.32
CA LYS A 77 24.84 16.35 -27.05
C LYS A 77 25.25 17.35 -25.99
N ASP A 78 26.26 17.01 -25.20
CA ASP A 78 26.88 17.93 -24.26
C ASP A 78 27.71 19.01 -24.98
N LYS A 79 28.35 19.89 -24.21
CA LYS A 79 29.19 20.98 -24.75
C LYS A 79 30.43 20.47 -25.49
N GLN A 80 30.81 19.21 -25.29
CA GLN A 80 31.94 18.53 -25.91
C GLN A 80 31.52 17.69 -27.13
N GLY A 81 30.22 17.63 -27.43
CA GLY A 81 29.66 16.87 -28.54
C GLY A 81 29.36 15.40 -28.20
N ASN A 82 29.49 14.96 -26.94
CA ASN A 82 29.16 13.60 -26.54
C ASN A 82 27.64 13.44 -26.38
N PRO A 83 27.05 12.30 -26.74
CA PRO A 83 25.63 12.03 -26.50
C PRO A 83 25.27 12.11 -25.01
N VAL A 84 24.20 12.82 -24.70
CA VAL A 84 23.61 12.80 -23.35
C VAL A 84 22.92 11.44 -23.13
N PRO A 85 23.10 10.81 -21.96
CA PRO A 85 22.39 9.57 -21.62
C PRO A 85 20.88 9.72 -21.78
N LYS A 86 20.23 8.66 -22.27
CA LYS A 86 18.78 8.61 -22.43
C LYS A 86 18.10 8.56 -21.07
N PHE A 87 17.04 9.33 -20.90
CA PHE A 87 16.31 9.45 -19.64
C PHE A 87 15.21 8.40 -19.47
N GLN A 88 14.54 8.03 -20.56
CA GLN A 88 13.43 7.09 -20.53
C GLN A 88 13.82 5.72 -19.95
N PRO A 89 14.98 5.11 -20.29
CA PRO A 89 15.36 3.82 -19.72
C PRO A 89 15.54 3.86 -18.20
N THR A 90 16.14 4.93 -17.68
CA THR A 90 16.28 5.13 -16.22
C THR A 90 14.91 5.28 -15.56
N TRP A 91 14.00 6.02 -16.19
CA TRP A 91 12.64 6.18 -15.69
C TRP A 91 11.85 4.86 -15.64
N VAL A 92 11.98 4.02 -16.67
CA VAL A 92 11.37 2.68 -16.70
C VAL A 92 11.87 1.81 -15.53
N ALA A 93 13.12 1.96 -15.11
CA ALA A 93 13.63 1.24 -13.94
C ALA A 93 12.92 1.66 -12.64
N TYR A 94 12.67 2.97 -12.45
CA TYR A 94 11.89 3.46 -11.30
C TYR A 94 10.45 2.99 -11.35
N GLN A 95 9.82 3.02 -12.53
CA GLN A 95 8.47 2.50 -12.71
C GLN A 95 8.39 1.01 -12.32
N LYS A 96 9.37 0.21 -12.71
CA LYS A 96 9.44 -1.21 -12.32
C LYS A 96 9.54 -1.38 -10.80
N GLN A 97 10.37 -0.58 -10.12
CA GLN A 97 10.49 -0.61 -8.66
C GLN A 97 9.17 -0.26 -7.98
N TRP A 98 8.46 0.76 -8.49
CA TRP A 98 7.13 1.12 -8.02
C TRP A 98 6.13 -0.04 -8.20
N THR A 99 6.08 -0.66 -9.37
CA THR A 99 5.20 -1.82 -9.62
C THR A 99 5.53 -2.98 -8.69
N THR A 100 6.80 -3.29 -8.44
CA THR A 100 7.20 -4.32 -7.47
C THR A 100 6.70 -3.99 -6.07
N LEU A 101 6.90 -2.75 -5.60
CA LEU A 101 6.42 -2.31 -4.28
C LEU A 101 4.90 -2.49 -4.13
N LEU A 102 4.13 -2.16 -5.17
CA LEU A 102 2.67 -2.34 -5.17
C LEU A 102 2.27 -3.81 -5.04
N TRP A 103 2.89 -4.70 -5.81
CA TRP A 103 2.58 -6.12 -5.75
C TRP A 103 2.99 -6.75 -4.42
N ASP A 104 4.18 -6.42 -3.91
CA ASP A 104 4.65 -6.91 -2.61
C ASP A 104 3.73 -6.43 -1.48
N SER A 105 3.25 -5.18 -1.54
CA SER A 105 2.30 -4.63 -0.58
C SER A 105 0.94 -5.34 -0.64
N ARG A 106 0.44 -5.63 -1.84
CA ARG A 106 -0.80 -6.40 -2.04
C ARG A 106 -0.66 -7.81 -1.47
N ASP A 107 0.44 -8.49 -1.80
CA ASP A 107 0.68 -9.87 -1.39
C ASP A 107 0.78 -9.96 0.14
N MET A 108 1.46 -9.00 0.78
CA MET A 108 1.50 -8.89 2.23
C MET A 108 0.11 -8.66 2.84
N ALA A 109 -0.67 -7.72 2.29
CA ALA A 109 -2.03 -7.44 2.77
C ALA A 109 -2.94 -8.69 2.65
N THR A 110 -2.81 -9.45 1.57
CA THR A 110 -3.56 -10.70 1.37
C THR A 110 -3.08 -11.80 2.32
N ALA A 111 -1.78 -11.89 2.59
CA ALA A 111 -1.23 -12.87 3.53
C ALA A 111 -1.71 -12.64 4.97
N THR A 112 -2.04 -11.40 5.33
CA THR A 112 -2.60 -11.06 6.65
C THR A 112 -4.09 -11.36 6.80
N GLU A 113 -4.79 -11.76 5.74
CA GLU A 113 -6.21 -12.17 5.81
C GLU A 113 -6.43 -13.62 6.29
N VAL A 114 -5.35 -14.41 6.49
CA VAL A 114 -5.40 -15.87 6.77
C VAL A 114 -5.22 -16.22 8.25
#